data_AF-A0A6H5JDJ3-F1
#
_entry.id   AF-A0A6H5JDJ3-F1
#
_cell.length_a   1.000
_cell.length_b   1.000
_cell.length_c   1.000
_cell.angle_alpha   90.00
_cell.angle_beta   90.00
_cell.angle_gamma   90.00
#
_symmetry.space_group_name_H-M   'P 1'
#
loop_
_entity.id
_entity.type
_entity.pdbx_description
1 polymer ?
#
loop_
_entity_poly.entity_id
_entity_poly.type
_entity_poly.pdbx_seq_one_letter_code
_entity_poly.pdbx_strand_id
1 'polypeptide(L)'
;MILRGLSAEACLLTTHDRADLVCSAATEQVEIHTRRVMSCSRRTLLLCTSSHRRATAVVLLRSVVAAGRSSSTTAAAATPTAPPADKNVAAAAAPNAAGKEGPSEKAAAAKKRLDENESVFSKHGGKMVLGFIGALGLWFLRSHLGGKALDAVKDQVEEACPLEPVEVEELRCSNDFPPDVFDKVLDSVRRAFPSGRATYPEFARHVTSSGLLPEPMSMGFLLDRMVLTAAAHRGILGAAARGETPHSGGSSGEGGVEGWASISADAVELEVDFLMVAFSAAVNTRPAERTRQLWDMAQGRSMGATDRGQDQDTDEATLLPASKAISLVGMLMASHQLPSGRYAVKDESRVWPVQQYRLASGRDAFLEGLLSLHEDEEKRTKGWIERKLAPAYDPAQEEQISFELFERVLRSGPVCAWGECLGIRNRDKL
;
A
#
# COMPACT_ATOMS: atom_id res chain seq x y z
N MET A 1 -6.09 -25.03 7.64
CA MET A 1 -5.55 -26.00 8.62
C MET A 1 -5.71 -27.42 8.09
N ILE A 2 -5.03 -27.72 6.99
CA ILE A 2 -4.98 -29.01 6.31
C ILE A 2 -3.50 -29.30 6.08
N LEU A 3 -3.09 -30.57 6.21
CA LEU A 3 -1.73 -31.12 6.14
C LEU A 3 -1.05 -31.38 7.50
N ARG A 4 -1.57 -32.39 8.21
CA ARG A 4 -0.69 -33.39 8.83
C ARG A 4 -1.24 -34.77 8.49
N GLY A 5 -0.50 -35.49 7.66
CA GLY A 5 -0.84 -36.85 7.27
C GLY A 5 0.33 -37.53 6.56
N LEU A 6 1.11 -38.28 7.34
CA LEU A 6 1.82 -39.52 6.99
C LEU A 6 2.91 -39.47 5.90
N SER A 7 4.17 -39.64 6.31
CA SER A 7 4.87 -40.93 6.17
C SER A 7 6.21 -40.87 6.91
N ALA A 8 6.40 -41.81 7.84
CA ALA A 8 7.69 -42.08 8.47
C ALA A 8 8.20 -43.39 7.87
N GLU A 9 9.13 -43.30 6.93
CA GLU A 9 9.95 -44.44 6.53
C GLU A 9 11.34 -44.31 7.14
N ALA A 10 11.68 -45.33 7.92
CA ALA A 10 12.94 -45.51 8.59
C ALA A 10 14.05 -45.81 7.57
N CYS A 11 15.07 -44.96 7.50
CA CYS A 11 16.28 -45.26 6.76
C CYS A 11 17.32 -45.88 7.70
N LEU A 12 17.52 -47.18 7.54
CA LEU A 12 18.57 -47.98 8.17
C LEU A 12 19.96 -47.50 7.73
N LEU A 13 20.75 -47.02 8.68
CA LEU A 13 22.19 -46.82 8.55
C LEU A 13 22.88 -48.18 8.44
N THR A 14 23.54 -48.43 7.30
CA THR A 14 24.60 -49.44 7.21
C THR A 14 25.91 -48.74 6.86
N THR A 15 26.86 -48.89 7.77
CA THR A 15 28.25 -48.45 7.65
C THR A 15 29.03 -49.44 6.79
N HIS A 16 29.80 -48.97 5.80
CA HIS A 16 30.98 -49.68 5.33
C HIS A 16 32.09 -48.73 4.84
N ASP A 17 33.29 -49.19 5.15
CA ASP A 17 34.64 -48.62 5.12
C ASP A 17 35.22 -48.17 3.76
N ARG A 18 36.21 -47.25 3.84
CA ARG A 18 37.54 -47.16 3.15
C ARG A 18 37.71 -47.68 1.70
N ALA A 19 38.49 -47.10 0.77
CA ALA A 19 39.58 -46.12 0.79
C ALA A 19 39.93 -45.66 -0.65
N ASP A 20 40.86 -44.71 -0.73
CA ASP A 20 41.89 -44.49 -1.76
C ASP A 20 41.86 -43.24 -2.68
N LEU A 21 43.00 -42.55 -2.58
CA LEU A 21 43.58 -41.40 -3.26
C LEU A 21 43.35 -41.32 -4.78
N VAL A 22 43.18 -40.09 -5.29
CA VAL A 22 44.09 -39.49 -6.28
C VAL A 22 44.19 -37.98 -6.04
N CYS A 23 45.41 -37.50 -5.77
CA CYS A 23 45.77 -36.08 -5.85
C CYS A 23 45.94 -35.69 -7.33
N SER A 24 45.24 -34.65 -7.79
CA SER A 24 45.59 -33.94 -9.02
C SER A 24 45.64 -32.45 -8.71
N ALA A 25 46.84 -31.89 -8.76
CA ALA A 25 47.09 -30.47 -8.61
C ALA A 25 46.87 -29.78 -9.95
N ALA A 26 45.82 -28.97 -10.05
CA ALA A 26 45.64 -28.00 -11.11
C ALA A 26 45.54 -26.61 -10.46
N THR A 27 46.60 -25.84 -10.61
CA THR A 27 46.64 -24.40 -10.35
C THR A 27 45.82 -23.68 -11.42
N GLU A 28 44.62 -23.22 -11.04
CA GLU A 28 43.81 -22.31 -11.85
C GLU A 28 43.62 -21.01 -11.06
N GLN A 29 44.00 -19.90 -11.68
CA GLN A 29 43.90 -18.55 -11.13
C GLN A 29 42.43 -18.17 -10.96
N VAL A 30 41.96 -18.12 -9.72
CA VAL A 30 40.65 -17.58 -9.37
C VAL A 30 40.79 -16.08 -9.14
N GLU A 31 40.32 -15.31 -10.11
CA GLU A 31 40.08 -13.88 -9.99
C GLU A 31 38.82 -13.67 -9.11
N ILE A 32 39.04 -13.32 -7.85
CA ILE A 32 37.97 -13.10 -6.86
C ILE A 32 37.28 -11.76 -7.17
N HIS A 33 36.18 -11.81 -7.93
CA HIS A 33 35.20 -10.74 -7.94
C HIS A 33 34.34 -10.83 -6.68
N THR A 34 34.59 -9.93 -5.74
CA THR A 34 33.84 -9.77 -4.48
C THR A 34 32.40 -9.32 -4.76
N ARG A 35 31.51 -10.28 -5.03
CA ARG A 35 30.06 -10.09 -4.89
C ARG A 35 29.72 -9.93 -3.41
N ARG A 36 29.47 -8.70 -2.96
CA ARG A 36 28.75 -8.44 -1.70
C ARG A 36 27.31 -8.93 -1.85
N VAL A 37 27.08 -10.19 -1.51
CA VAL A 37 25.75 -10.68 -1.17
C VAL A 37 25.46 -10.16 0.24
N MET A 38 24.55 -9.20 0.35
CA MET A 38 23.92 -8.91 1.65
C MET A 38 23.04 -10.11 1.99
N SER A 39 23.66 -11.11 2.62
CA SER A 39 22.97 -12.20 3.28
C SER A 39 22.01 -11.58 4.30
N CYS A 40 20.73 -11.99 4.28
CA CYS A 40 19.74 -11.74 5.32
C CYS A 40 20.33 -12.31 6.63
N SER A 41 21.12 -11.49 7.33
CA SER A 41 22.05 -11.94 8.36
C SER A 41 21.24 -12.34 9.59
N ARG A 42 21.02 -13.65 9.75
CA ARG A 42 20.66 -14.30 11.03
C ARG A 42 21.75 -14.03 12.06
N ARG A 43 21.77 -12.84 12.66
CA ARG A 43 22.52 -12.56 13.90
C ARG A 43 21.72 -11.65 14.81
N THR A 44 21.43 -12.19 15.99
CA THR A 44 21.19 -11.52 17.28
C THR A 44 19.72 -11.33 17.67
N LEU A 45 19.13 -12.36 18.29
CA LEU A 45 18.29 -12.20 19.47
C LEU A 45 18.39 -13.47 20.34
N LEU A 46 19.54 -13.59 21.02
CA LEU A 46 19.70 -14.41 22.21
C LEU A 46 20.14 -13.44 23.31
N LEU A 47 19.22 -13.13 24.23
CA LEU A 47 19.45 -12.82 25.66
C LEU A 47 18.17 -12.18 26.23
N CYS A 48 17.28 -13.02 26.77
CA CYS A 48 16.65 -12.80 28.07
C CYS A 48 15.88 -14.07 28.50
N THR A 49 16.62 -15.05 29.00
CA THR A 49 16.05 -16.13 29.81
C THR A 49 15.81 -15.61 31.22
N SER A 50 14.56 -15.53 31.66
CA SER A 50 14.20 -15.50 33.09
C SER A 50 12.70 -15.75 33.30
N SER A 51 12.36 -17.05 33.40
CA SER A 51 11.40 -17.62 34.35
C SER A 51 10.00 -16.99 34.51
N HIS A 52 8.98 -17.64 33.93
CA HIS A 52 7.97 -18.33 34.74
C HIS A 52 7.24 -19.42 33.93
N ARG A 53 7.42 -20.67 34.34
CA ARG A 53 6.56 -21.79 33.97
C ARG A 53 5.23 -21.67 34.73
N ARG A 54 4.10 -21.79 34.03
CA ARG A 54 2.94 -22.62 34.44
C ARG A 54 1.96 -22.81 33.27
N ALA A 55 1.99 -24.04 32.77
CA ALA A 55 0.87 -24.90 32.37
C ALA A 55 -0.47 -24.28 31.93
N THR A 56 -0.80 -24.57 30.66
CA THR A 56 -2.00 -25.28 30.17
C THR A 56 -3.41 -24.74 30.46
N ALA A 57 -4.13 -24.57 29.35
CA ALA A 57 -5.58 -24.56 29.17
C ALA A 57 -6.37 -23.40 29.81
N VAL A 58 -7.11 -22.66 28.97
CA VAL A 58 -8.57 -22.56 29.03
C VAL A 58 -9.02 -21.65 27.88
N VAL A 59 -9.81 -22.26 27.00
CA VAL A 59 -10.71 -21.63 26.04
C VAL A 59 -11.85 -20.93 26.81
N LEU A 60 -12.33 -19.80 26.28
CA LEU A 60 -13.55 -19.05 26.62
C LEU A 60 -13.51 -17.93 27.67
N LEU A 61 -14.26 -16.88 27.29
CA LEU A 61 -14.88 -15.79 28.05
C LEU A 61 -14.00 -14.57 28.37
N ARG A 62 -14.36 -13.45 27.73
CA ARG A 62 -14.63 -12.20 28.47
C ARG A 62 -15.49 -11.21 27.69
N SER A 63 -16.76 -11.19 28.05
CA SER A 63 -17.60 -10.00 28.08
C SER A 63 -17.88 -9.64 29.55
N VAL A 64 -18.06 -8.33 29.80
CA VAL A 64 -18.54 -7.68 31.03
C VAL A 64 -17.49 -7.45 32.13
N VAL A 65 -17.21 -6.18 32.45
CA VAL A 65 -17.67 -5.50 33.68
C VAL A 65 -17.36 -3.99 33.58
N ALA A 66 -18.39 -3.19 33.87
CA ALA A 66 -18.33 -1.76 34.09
C ALA A 66 -18.02 -1.42 35.57
N ALA A 67 -17.50 -0.20 35.76
CA ALA A 67 -17.51 0.65 36.95
C ALA A 67 -16.53 0.37 38.10
N GLY A 68 -15.76 1.41 38.47
CA GLY A 68 -15.08 1.51 39.76
C GLY A 68 -13.89 2.48 39.80
N ARG A 69 -14.13 3.74 40.18
CA ARG A 69 -13.16 4.82 40.46
C ARG A 69 -12.04 4.43 41.43
N SER A 70 -10.83 5.02 41.27
CA SER A 70 -10.16 5.88 42.29
C SER A 70 -8.80 6.43 41.81
N SER A 71 -8.40 7.51 42.47
CA SER A 71 -7.56 8.64 42.06
C SER A 71 -6.03 8.49 42.25
N SER A 72 -5.31 9.54 41.81
CA SER A 72 -3.88 9.92 42.02
C SER A 72 -2.91 9.38 40.94
N THR A 73 -1.96 10.13 40.35
CA THR A 73 -1.27 11.37 40.76
C THR A 73 -0.54 12.02 39.57
N THR A 74 -0.21 13.31 39.73
CA THR A 74 0.90 14.10 39.15
C THR A 74 0.85 14.54 37.69
N ALA A 75 0.68 15.86 37.56
CA ALA A 75 0.87 16.68 36.37
C ALA A 75 2.36 16.91 36.07
N ALA A 76 2.72 16.86 34.78
CA ALA A 76 3.85 17.57 34.22
C ALA A 76 3.40 18.21 32.91
N ALA A 77 3.39 19.55 32.89
CA ALA A 77 2.98 20.37 31.77
C ALA A 77 4.02 20.29 30.65
N ALA A 78 3.58 19.91 29.46
CA ALA A 78 4.34 20.06 28.22
C ALA A 78 3.58 21.03 27.31
N THR A 79 4.20 22.18 27.08
CA THR A 79 3.79 23.25 26.17
C THR A 79 3.73 22.73 24.72
N PRO A 80 2.63 22.89 23.97
CA PRO A 80 2.66 22.63 22.54
C PRO A 80 3.17 23.86 21.78
N THR A 81 4.36 23.71 21.19
CA THR A 81 4.93 24.63 20.22
C THR A 81 4.11 24.58 18.93
N ALA A 82 3.51 25.71 18.54
CA ALA A 82 2.77 25.86 17.29
C ALA A 82 3.71 25.80 16.06
N PRO A 83 3.29 25.22 14.93
CA PRO A 83 4.04 25.33 13.67
C PRO A 83 3.84 26.72 13.01
N PRO A 84 4.82 27.20 12.24
CA PRO A 84 4.76 28.51 11.58
C PRO A 84 3.71 28.52 10.46
N ALA A 85 2.87 29.55 10.46
CA ALA A 85 1.92 29.83 9.40
C ALA A 85 2.65 30.41 8.19
N ASP A 86 2.66 29.67 7.07
CA ASP A 86 3.05 30.18 5.77
C ASP A 86 2.05 31.23 5.29
N LYS A 87 2.56 32.46 5.13
CA LYS A 87 1.86 33.57 4.49
C LYS A 87 2.02 33.43 2.99
N ASN A 88 0.97 33.03 2.28
CA ASN A 88 0.80 33.33 0.86
C ASN A 88 -0.70 33.39 0.51
N VAL A 89 -1.28 34.58 0.65
CA VAL A 89 -2.51 34.93 -0.06
C VAL A 89 -2.13 35.99 -1.08
N ALA A 90 -2.13 35.56 -2.34
CA ALA A 90 -1.98 36.39 -3.51
C ALA A 90 -3.10 37.43 -3.59
N ALA A 91 -2.69 38.67 -3.85
CA ALA A 91 -3.56 39.80 -4.08
C ALA A 91 -4.38 39.62 -5.37
N ALA A 92 -5.71 39.72 -5.24
CA ALA A 92 -6.60 39.86 -6.38
C ALA A 92 -6.50 41.30 -6.92
N ALA A 93 -6.19 41.40 -8.21
CA ALA A 93 -6.09 42.63 -8.97
C ALA A 93 -7.45 43.33 -9.10
N ALA A 94 -7.48 44.64 -8.88
CA ALA A 94 -8.55 45.54 -9.30
C ALA A 94 -8.10 46.30 -10.56
N PRO A 95 -9.03 46.67 -11.46
CA PRO A 95 -8.69 47.30 -12.73
C PRO A 95 -8.31 48.78 -12.55
N ASN A 96 -7.26 49.17 -13.27
CA ASN A 96 -6.81 50.55 -13.45
C ASN A 96 -7.86 51.39 -14.19
N ALA A 97 -8.25 52.52 -13.61
CA ALA A 97 -8.88 53.63 -14.34
C ALA A 97 -8.06 54.90 -14.08
N ALA A 98 -7.33 55.33 -15.11
CA ALA A 98 -6.54 56.54 -15.14
C ALA A 98 -7.45 57.77 -15.31
N GLY A 99 -7.34 58.74 -14.41
CA GLY A 99 -7.98 60.05 -14.50
C GLY A 99 -7.06 61.12 -13.91
N LYS A 100 -6.42 61.90 -14.80
CA LYS A 100 -5.61 63.09 -14.49
C LYS A 100 -6.52 64.25 -14.11
N GLU A 101 -6.52 64.71 -12.85
CA GLU A 101 -7.01 66.04 -12.48
C GLU A 101 -6.32 66.58 -11.20
N GLY A 102 -5.68 67.76 -11.35
CA GLY A 102 -5.73 68.91 -10.43
C GLY A 102 -5.15 68.79 -9.01
N PRO A 103 -4.03 69.48 -8.69
CA PRO A 103 -3.54 69.60 -7.32
C PRO A 103 -4.20 70.82 -6.65
N SER A 104 -5.17 70.62 -5.74
CA SER A 104 -5.43 71.54 -4.60
C SER A 104 -6.63 71.17 -3.69
N GLU A 105 -7.60 70.33 -4.10
CA GLU A 105 -8.87 70.17 -3.34
C GLU A 105 -9.20 68.72 -2.89
N LYS A 106 -8.37 67.73 -3.24
CA LYS A 106 -8.58 66.32 -2.85
C LYS A 106 -8.03 65.93 -1.47
N ALA A 107 -7.24 66.78 -0.81
CA ALA A 107 -6.67 66.48 0.51
C ALA A 107 -7.70 66.60 1.65
N ALA A 108 -8.72 67.45 1.52
CA ALA A 108 -9.75 67.64 2.55
C ALA A 108 -10.84 66.54 2.52
N ALA A 109 -11.21 66.06 1.33
CA ALA A 109 -12.20 64.97 1.19
C ALA A 109 -11.63 63.58 1.57
N ALA A 110 -10.32 63.37 1.39
CA ALA A 110 -9.66 62.13 1.83
C ALA A 110 -9.59 62.01 3.36
N LYS A 111 -9.47 63.13 4.08
CA LYS A 111 -9.42 63.14 5.55
C LYS A 111 -10.78 62.79 6.17
N LYS A 112 -11.88 63.29 5.60
CA LYS A 112 -13.25 62.98 6.07
C LYS A 112 -13.64 61.50 5.88
N ARG A 113 -13.09 60.83 4.86
CA ARG A 113 -13.30 59.38 4.64
C ARG A 113 -12.47 58.48 5.57
N LEU A 114 -11.38 58.99 6.15
CA LEU A 114 -10.60 58.25 7.14
C LEU A 114 -11.27 58.29 8.52
N ASP A 115 -11.81 59.45 8.92
CA ASP A 115 -12.50 59.60 10.21
C ASP A 115 -13.82 58.81 10.28
N GLU A 116 -14.54 58.64 9.16
CA GLU A 116 -15.74 57.80 9.12
C GLU A 116 -15.41 56.29 9.26
N ASN A 117 -14.28 55.84 8.71
CA ASN A 117 -13.83 54.44 8.82
C ASN A 117 -13.31 54.10 10.22
N GLU A 118 -12.78 55.08 10.96
CA GLU A 118 -12.40 54.91 12.38
C GLU A 118 -13.60 54.62 13.29
N SER A 119 -14.79 55.08 12.91
CA SER A 119 -16.02 54.86 13.67
C SER A 119 -16.57 53.43 13.54
N VAL A 120 -16.26 52.74 12.43
CA VAL A 120 -16.74 51.37 12.17
C VAL A 120 -15.97 50.34 12.99
N PHE A 121 -14.63 50.47 13.05
CA PHE A 121 -13.80 49.58 13.87
C PHE A 121 -14.04 49.76 15.37
N SER A 122 -14.26 50.99 15.83
CA SER A 122 -14.53 51.27 17.25
C SER A 122 -15.90 50.74 17.70
N LYS A 123 -16.92 50.78 16.82
CA LYS A 123 -18.28 50.31 17.14
C LYS A 123 -18.48 48.80 16.93
N HIS A 124 -17.69 48.17 16.07
CA HIS A 124 -17.83 46.74 15.73
C HIS A 124 -16.61 45.88 16.07
N GLY A 125 -15.54 46.44 16.63
CA GLY A 125 -14.30 45.72 16.94
C GLY A 125 -14.53 44.46 17.77
N GLY A 126 -15.36 44.54 18.82
CA GLY A 126 -15.73 43.38 19.62
C GLY A 126 -16.46 42.28 18.83
N LYS A 127 -17.33 42.65 17.88
CA LYS A 127 -18.04 41.69 17.02
C LYS A 127 -17.11 41.03 15.99
N MET A 128 -16.18 41.80 15.43
CA MET A 128 -15.18 41.29 14.48
C MET A 128 -14.23 40.31 15.17
N VAL A 129 -13.75 40.63 16.38
CA VAL A 129 -12.90 39.73 17.18
C VAL A 129 -13.66 38.46 17.56
N LEU A 130 -14.91 38.58 18.03
CA LEU A 130 -15.74 37.41 18.37
C LEU A 130 -16.01 36.54 17.14
N GLY A 131 -16.27 37.15 15.97
CA GLY A 131 -16.45 36.45 14.70
C GLY A 131 -15.18 35.70 14.26
N PHE A 132 -14.01 36.31 14.40
CA PHE A 132 -12.73 35.68 14.08
C PHE A 132 -12.43 34.48 14.99
N ILE A 133 -12.63 34.62 16.30
CA ILE A 133 -12.48 33.52 17.27
C ILE A 133 -13.47 32.39 16.96
N GLY A 134 -14.72 32.73 16.64
CA GLY A 134 -15.73 31.75 16.22
C GLY A 134 -15.34 30.99 14.96
N ALA A 135 -14.81 31.68 13.95
CA ALA A 135 -14.30 31.07 12.72
C ALA A 135 -13.12 30.12 12.99
N LEU A 136 -12.16 30.51 13.84
CA LEU A 136 -11.06 29.65 14.25
C LEU A 136 -11.56 28.41 15.01
N GLY A 137 -12.47 28.59 15.97
CA GLY A 137 -13.07 27.49 16.72
C GLY A 137 -13.78 26.48 15.83
N LEU A 138 -14.55 26.97 14.85
CA LEU A 138 -15.20 26.12 13.84
C LEU A 138 -14.18 25.42 12.94
N TRP A 139 -13.11 26.10 12.53
CA TRP A 139 -12.03 25.53 11.74
C TRP A 139 -11.30 24.40 12.49
N PHE A 140 -10.95 24.60 13.77
CA PHE A 140 -10.34 23.56 14.62
C PHE A 140 -11.29 22.37 14.83
N LEU A 141 -12.58 22.61 15.11
CA LEU A 141 -13.57 21.55 15.26
C LEU A 141 -13.68 20.73 13.97
N ARG A 142 -13.76 21.40 12.81
CA ARG A 142 -13.77 20.75 11.50
C ARG A 142 -12.51 19.92 11.25
N SER A 143 -11.33 20.46 11.58
CA SER A 143 -10.05 19.75 11.43
C SER A 143 -9.99 18.51 12.32
N HIS A 144 -10.44 18.61 13.57
CA HIS A 144 -10.46 17.49 14.52
C HIS A 144 -11.45 16.40 14.09
N LEU A 145 -12.65 16.77 13.64
CA LEU A 145 -13.62 15.81 13.10
C LEU A 145 -13.13 15.16 11.81
N GLY A 146 -12.43 15.90 10.95
CA GLY A 146 -11.78 15.37 9.75
C GLY A 146 -10.66 14.38 10.10
N GLY A 147 -9.85 14.67 11.12
CA GLY A 147 -8.83 13.75 11.63
C GLY A 147 -9.43 12.43 12.09
N LYS A 148 -10.51 12.48 12.88
CA LYS A 148 -11.22 11.25 13.32
C LYS A 148 -11.78 10.43 12.16
N ALA A 149 -12.29 11.08 11.12
CA ALA A 149 -12.79 10.38 9.93
C ALA A 149 -11.65 9.70 9.15
N LEU A 150 -10.48 10.35 9.08
CA LEU A 150 -9.28 9.76 8.49
C LEU A 150 -8.78 8.55 9.30
N ASP A 151 -8.68 8.71 10.61
CA ASP A 151 -8.21 7.65 11.50
C ASP A 151 -9.15 6.43 11.45
N ALA A 152 -10.46 6.64 11.41
CA ALA A 152 -11.43 5.55 11.24
C ALA A 152 -11.23 4.75 9.94
N VAL A 153 -10.89 5.41 8.82
CA VAL A 153 -10.58 4.70 7.57
C VAL A 153 -9.26 3.95 7.68
N LYS A 154 -8.25 4.51 8.35
CA LYS A 154 -6.97 3.84 8.57
C LYS A 154 -7.13 2.61 9.46
N ASP A 155 -7.87 2.73 10.56
CA ASP A 155 -8.18 1.63 11.46
C ASP A 155 -8.90 0.50 10.71
N GLN A 156 -9.86 0.84 9.85
CA GLN A 156 -10.55 -0.14 9.00
C GLN A 156 -9.58 -0.87 8.06
N VAL A 157 -8.62 -0.16 7.48
CA VAL A 157 -7.62 -0.76 6.59
C VAL A 157 -6.64 -1.64 7.35
N GLU A 158 -6.19 -1.18 8.52
CA GLU A 158 -5.24 -1.88 9.36
C GLU A 158 -5.88 -3.17 9.92
N GLU A 159 -7.15 -3.11 10.33
CA GLU A 159 -7.94 -4.27 10.73
C GLU A 159 -8.18 -5.25 9.57
N ALA A 160 -8.37 -4.74 8.34
CA ALA A 160 -8.50 -5.57 7.14
C ALA A 160 -7.15 -6.14 6.65
N CYS A 161 -6.02 -5.66 7.18
CA CYS A 161 -4.70 -6.09 6.75
C CYS A 161 -4.37 -7.45 7.36
N PRO A 162 -4.33 -8.54 6.56
CA PRO A 162 -4.06 -9.85 7.09
C PRO A 162 -2.63 -9.95 7.55
N LEU A 163 -1.67 -9.18 7.05
CA LEU A 163 -0.25 -9.33 7.35
C LEU A 163 0.36 -8.00 7.76
N GLU A 164 1.23 -8.05 8.76
CA GLU A 164 2.11 -6.93 9.08
C GLU A 164 3.27 -6.87 8.07
N PRO A 165 3.85 -5.68 7.80
CA PRO A 165 5.01 -5.56 6.91
C PRO A 165 6.20 -6.47 7.29
N VAL A 166 6.38 -6.73 8.59
CA VAL A 166 7.43 -7.63 9.09
C VAL A 166 7.19 -9.09 8.72
N GLU A 167 5.93 -9.54 8.69
CA GLU A 167 5.58 -10.91 8.29
C GLU A 167 5.77 -11.11 6.79
N VAL A 168 5.51 -10.08 5.97
CA VAL A 168 5.79 -10.13 4.52
C VAL A 168 7.30 -10.26 4.27
N GLU A 169 8.13 -9.57 5.06
CA GLU A 169 9.59 -9.71 4.99
C GLU A 169 10.05 -11.09 5.49
N GLU A 170 9.43 -11.62 6.54
CA GLU A 170 9.72 -12.98 7.04
C GLU A 170 9.36 -14.05 5.99
N LEU A 171 8.21 -13.92 5.32
CA LEU A 171 7.82 -14.79 4.21
C LEU A 171 8.88 -14.78 3.11
N ARG A 172 9.42 -13.61 2.78
CA ARG A 172 10.45 -13.44 1.75
C ARG A 172 11.79 -14.04 2.15
N CYS A 173 12.35 -13.64 3.29
CA CYS A 173 13.66 -14.15 3.74
C CYS A 173 13.61 -15.67 4.07
N SER A 174 12.44 -16.25 4.30
CA SER A 174 12.30 -17.68 4.59
C SER A 174 12.30 -18.59 3.36
N ASN A 175 11.92 -18.08 2.18
CA ASN A 175 11.77 -18.90 0.97
C ASN A 175 12.98 -18.86 0.03
N ASP A 176 13.79 -17.80 0.07
CA ASP A 176 14.99 -17.57 -0.76
C ASP A 176 14.84 -17.98 -2.24
N PHE A 177 13.64 -17.82 -2.80
CA PHE A 177 13.39 -18.20 -4.19
C PHE A 177 14.13 -17.24 -5.14
N PRO A 178 14.92 -17.76 -6.08
CA PRO A 178 15.58 -16.92 -7.07
C PRO A 178 14.55 -16.32 -8.06
N PRO A 179 14.87 -15.19 -8.71
CA PRO A 179 13.94 -14.48 -9.60
C PRO A 179 13.34 -15.37 -10.68
N ASP A 180 14.14 -16.26 -11.28
CA ASP A 180 13.72 -17.12 -12.39
C ASP A 180 12.60 -18.11 -12.01
N VAL A 181 12.43 -18.41 -10.71
CA VAL A 181 11.31 -19.22 -10.23
C VAL A 181 9.98 -18.52 -10.47
N PHE A 182 9.91 -17.20 -10.29
CA PHE A 182 8.69 -16.45 -10.55
C PHE A 182 8.23 -16.62 -12.00
N ASP A 183 9.16 -16.48 -12.94
CA ASP A 183 8.85 -16.52 -14.38
C ASP A 183 8.47 -17.93 -14.83
N LYS A 184 9.19 -18.94 -14.34
CA LYS A 184 8.83 -20.36 -14.58
C LYS A 184 7.45 -20.70 -14.05
N VAL A 185 7.14 -20.24 -12.83
CA VAL A 185 5.82 -20.44 -12.22
C VAL A 185 4.75 -19.69 -13.00
N LEU A 186 4.99 -18.44 -13.40
CA LEU A 186 4.07 -17.64 -14.21
C LEU A 186 3.72 -18.35 -15.52
N ASP A 187 4.74 -18.82 -16.26
CA ASP A 187 4.57 -19.53 -17.51
C ASP A 187 3.81 -20.86 -17.33
N SER A 188 4.06 -21.56 -16.23
CA SER A 188 3.36 -22.80 -15.88
C SER A 188 1.89 -22.56 -15.51
N VAL A 189 1.62 -21.54 -14.69
CA VAL A 189 0.28 -21.17 -14.24
C VAL A 189 -0.56 -20.67 -15.42
N ARG A 190 -0.01 -19.84 -16.31
CA ARG A 190 -0.74 -19.38 -17.52
C ARG A 190 -1.14 -20.53 -18.44
N ARG A 191 -0.28 -21.55 -18.57
CA ARG A 191 -0.60 -22.77 -19.34
C ARG A 191 -1.67 -23.63 -18.66
N ALA A 192 -1.64 -23.72 -17.33
CA ALA A 192 -2.59 -24.51 -16.56
C ALA A 192 -3.98 -23.86 -16.45
N PHE A 193 -4.03 -22.52 -16.43
CA PHE A 193 -5.26 -21.73 -16.22
C PHE A 193 -5.49 -20.75 -17.38
N PRO A 194 -5.85 -21.24 -18.58
CA PRO A 194 -6.00 -20.39 -19.78
C PRO A 194 -7.18 -19.41 -19.68
N SER A 195 -8.12 -19.62 -18.76
CA SER A 195 -9.20 -18.67 -18.45
C SER A 195 -8.69 -17.39 -17.75
N GLY A 196 -7.46 -17.38 -17.26
CA GLY A 196 -6.93 -16.33 -16.40
C GLY A 196 -7.55 -16.32 -15.00
N ARG A 197 -8.27 -17.38 -14.61
CA ARG A 197 -8.90 -17.53 -13.29
C ARG A 197 -8.60 -18.90 -12.68
N ALA A 198 -8.43 -18.93 -11.37
CA ALA A 198 -8.22 -20.15 -10.60
C ALA A 198 -8.74 -19.96 -9.17
N THR A 199 -9.17 -21.04 -8.52
CA THR A 199 -9.33 -21.01 -7.07
C THR A 199 -7.96 -21.04 -6.39
N TYR A 200 -7.86 -20.50 -5.18
CA TYR A 200 -6.58 -20.51 -4.47
C TYR A 200 -6.01 -21.91 -4.21
N PRO A 201 -6.81 -22.92 -3.79
CA PRO A 201 -6.29 -24.27 -3.60
C PRO A 201 -5.78 -24.93 -4.90
N GLU A 202 -6.42 -24.67 -6.04
CA GLU A 202 -5.95 -25.16 -7.34
C GLU A 202 -4.61 -24.54 -7.71
N PHE A 203 -4.49 -23.21 -7.55
CA PHE A 203 -3.23 -22.50 -7.77
C PHE A 203 -2.12 -23.03 -6.86
N ALA A 204 -2.35 -23.08 -5.54
CA ALA A 204 -1.35 -23.54 -4.57
C ALA A 204 -0.93 -24.99 -4.83
N ARG A 205 -1.88 -25.87 -5.17
CA ARG A 205 -1.59 -27.26 -5.55
C ARG A 205 -0.74 -27.31 -6.81
N HIS A 206 -1.06 -26.54 -7.84
CA HIS A 206 -0.31 -26.50 -9.09
C HIS A 206 1.13 -25.99 -8.89
N VAL A 207 1.30 -24.89 -8.17
CA VAL A 207 2.64 -24.34 -7.88
C VAL A 207 3.48 -25.36 -7.12
N THR A 208 2.90 -26.03 -6.12
CA THR A 208 3.60 -27.03 -5.31
C THR A 208 3.90 -28.32 -6.07
N SER A 209 2.98 -28.82 -6.91
CA SER A 209 3.16 -30.08 -7.65
C SER A 209 4.02 -29.94 -8.90
N SER A 210 4.21 -28.71 -9.40
CA SER A 210 4.98 -28.45 -10.63
C SER A 210 6.47 -28.79 -10.54
N GLY A 211 7.01 -28.95 -9.32
CA GLY A 211 8.45 -29.15 -9.10
C GLY A 211 9.32 -27.94 -9.49
N LEU A 212 8.70 -26.77 -9.71
CA LEU A 212 9.40 -25.54 -10.10
C LEU A 212 9.99 -24.78 -8.90
N LEU A 213 9.47 -25.05 -7.70
CA LEU A 213 10.04 -24.50 -6.47
C LEU A 213 11.28 -25.32 -6.08
N PRO A 214 12.41 -24.67 -5.75
CA PRO A 214 13.61 -25.37 -5.32
C PRO A 214 13.38 -26.14 -4.02
N GLU A 215 12.56 -25.58 -3.12
CA GLU A 215 12.16 -26.16 -1.85
C GLU A 215 10.66 -25.89 -1.61
N PRO A 216 9.99 -26.70 -0.78
CA PRO A 216 8.63 -26.40 -0.33
C PRO A 216 8.57 -25.02 0.32
N MET A 217 7.51 -24.26 0.05
CA MET A 217 7.36 -22.91 0.56
C MET A 217 7.36 -22.89 2.09
N SER A 218 8.39 -22.30 2.67
CA SER A 218 8.46 -21.98 4.10
C SER A 218 7.48 -20.84 4.39
N MET A 219 6.78 -20.91 5.52
CA MET A 219 5.77 -19.91 5.91
C MET A 219 4.62 -19.72 4.90
N GLY A 220 4.30 -20.74 4.09
CA GLY A 220 3.21 -20.66 3.10
C GLY A 220 1.85 -20.25 3.67
N PHE A 221 1.61 -20.49 4.97
CA PHE A 221 0.39 -20.04 5.66
C PHE A 221 0.23 -18.51 5.69
N LEU A 222 1.31 -17.73 5.59
CA LEU A 222 1.22 -16.26 5.47
C LEU A 222 0.64 -15.88 4.10
N LEU A 223 1.07 -16.56 3.04
CA LEU A 223 0.47 -16.41 1.71
C LEU A 223 -0.99 -16.86 1.70
N ASP A 224 -1.31 -17.97 2.38
CA ASP A 224 -2.71 -18.42 2.57
C ASP A 224 -3.54 -17.30 3.22
N ARG A 225 -3.04 -16.71 4.32
CA ARG A 225 -3.73 -15.63 5.06
C ARG A 225 -3.93 -14.40 4.18
N MET A 226 -2.93 -14.02 3.39
CA MET A 226 -3.01 -12.91 2.44
C MET A 226 -4.11 -13.12 1.40
N VAL A 227 -4.10 -14.27 0.73
CA VAL A 227 -5.00 -14.54 -0.40
C VAL A 227 -6.43 -14.82 0.08
N LEU A 228 -6.60 -15.61 1.14
CA LEU A 228 -7.93 -15.95 1.65
C LEU A 228 -8.65 -14.74 2.24
N THR A 229 -7.94 -13.83 2.91
CA THR A 229 -8.54 -12.56 3.37
C THR A 229 -8.97 -11.71 2.19
N ALA A 230 -8.13 -11.53 1.17
CA ALA A 230 -8.50 -10.80 -0.04
C ALA A 230 -9.70 -11.43 -0.78
N ALA A 231 -9.75 -12.77 -0.83
CA ALA A 231 -10.86 -13.53 -1.40
C ALA A 231 -12.16 -13.31 -0.62
N ALA A 232 -12.10 -13.33 0.71
CA ALA A 232 -13.25 -13.06 1.58
C ALA A 232 -13.79 -11.65 1.35
N HIS A 233 -12.92 -10.63 1.29
CA HIS A 233 -13.33 -9.26 0.98
C HIS A 233 -13.99 -9.14 -0.40
N ARG A 234 -13.45 -9.79 -1.45
CA ARG A 234 -14.05 -9.82 -2.79
C ARG A 234 -15.38 -10.56 -2.81
N GLY A 235 -15.51 -11.67 -2.10
CA GLY A 235 -16.76 -12.43 -1.99
C GLY A 235 -17.86 -11.61 -1.34
N ILE A 236 -17.54 -10.88 -0.26
CA ILE A 236 -18.47 -9.98 0.44
C ILE A 236 -18.90 -8.82 -0.47
N LEU A 237 -17.96 -8.17 -1.15
CA LEU A 237 -18.27 -7.08 -2.07
C LEU A 237 -19.09 -7.55 -3.29
N GLY A 238 -18.77 -8.75 -3.80
CA GLY A 238 -19.50 -9.36 -4.91
C GLY A 238 -20.95 -9.71 -4.54
N ALA A 239 -21.18 -10.26 -3.35
CA ALA A 239 -22.53 -10.55 -2.84
C ALA A 239 -23.34 -9.25 -2.64
N ALA A 240 -22.72 -8.22 -2.05
CA ALA A 240 -23.35 -6.92 -1.87
C ALA A 240 -23.73 -6.27 -3.22
N ALA A 241 -22.86 -6.36 -4.23
CA ALA A 241 -23.13 -5.83 -5.57
C ALA A 241 -24.27 -6.57 -6.30
N ARG A 242 -24.45 -7.87 -6.04
CA ARG A 242 -25.57 -8.65 -6.59
C ARG A 242 -26.91 -8.40 -5.87
N GLY A 243 -26.93 -7.54 -4.85
CA GLY A 243 -28.14 -7.33 -4.05
C GLY A 243 -28.54 -8.58 -3.25
N GLU A 244 -27.62 -9.54 -3.10
CA GLU A 244 -27.75 -10.66 -2.18
C GLU A 244 -27.59 -10.09 -0.77
N THR A 245 -28.61 -9.38 -0.29
CA THR A 245 -28.69 -9.05 1.13
C THR A 245 -28.71 -10.39 1.85
N PRO A 246 -27.75 -10.65 2.76
CA PRO A 246 -27.71 -11.90 3.50
C PRO A 246 -29.10 -12.06 4.11
N HIS A 247 -29.83 -13.06 3.61
CA HIS A 247 -31.23 -13.23 3.96
C HIS A 247 -31.28 -13.34 5.47
N SER A 248 -31.82 -12.31 6.12
CA SER A 248 -32.11 -12.32 7.55
C SER A 248 -33.27 -13.28 7.74
N GLY A 249 -32.99 -14.58 7.67
CA GLY A 249 -33.88 -15.59 8.18
C GLY A 249 -34.07 -15.28 9.65
N GLY A 250 -35.22 -14.71 9.99
CA GLY A 250 -35.57 -14.25 11.32
C GLY A 250 -35.57 -15.41 12.31
N SER A 251 -34.41 -15.68 12.90
CA SER A 251 -34.31 -16.41 14.16
C SER A 251 -33.97 -15.37 15.21
N SER A 252 -35.01 -14.87 15.86
CA SER A 252 -34.95 -14.07 17.07
C SER A 252 -34.29 -14.88 18.20
N GLY A 253 -32.97 -14.92 18.19
CA GLY A 253 -32.13 -15.46 19.24
C GLY A 253 -30.92 -14.55 19.38
N GLU A 254 -30.78 -13.92 20.54
CA GLU A 254 -29.78 -12.90 20.85
C GLU A 254 -28.34 -13.34 20.53
N GLY A 255 -27.63 -12.49 19.78
CA GLY A 255 -26.25 -12.12 20.11
C GLY A 255 -25.12 -13.04 19.65
N GLY A 256 -24.95 -13.26 18.35
CA GLY A 256 -23.72 -13.84 17.80
C GLY A 256 -23.46 -13.40 16.37
N VAL A 257 -22.32 -12.74 16.12
CA VAL A 257 -21.84 -12.29 14.78
C VAL A 257 -21.37 -13.48 13.91
N GLU A 258 -21.78 -14.71 14.26
CA GLU A 258 -21.30 -15.96 13.66
C GLU A 258 -22.08 -16.36 12.39
N GLY A 259 -23.03 -15.53 11.95
CA GLY A 259 -23.92 -15.81 10.82
C GLY A 259 -23.40 -15.46 9.43
N TRP A 260 -22.12 -15.10 9.26
CA TRP A 260 -21.47 -15.02 7.95
C TRP A 260 -21.10 -16.44 7.53
N ALA A 261 -22.13 -17.22 7.20
CA ALA A 261 -22.04 -18.61 6.84
C ALA A 261 -21.04 -18.79 5.69
N SER A 262 -19.82 -19.17 6.06
CA SER A 262 -18.86 -20.03 5.36
C SER A 262 -19.04 -20.11 3.84
N ILE A 263 -19.07 -18.99 3.12
CA ILE A 263 -18.62 -19.01 1.72
C ILE A 263 -17.17 -19.47 1.85
N SER A 264 -16.93 -20.73 1.50
CA SER A 264 -15.59 -21.28 1.58
C SER A 264 -14.74 -20.38 0.71
N ALA A 265 -13.84 -19.60 1.30
CA ALA A 265 -12.95 -18.70 0.57
C ALA A 265 -12.18 -19.47 -0.52
N ASP A 266 -12.02 -20.78 -0.31
CA ASP A 266 -11.48 -21.77 -1.23
C ASP A 266 -12.26 -21.93 -2.55
N ALA A 267 -13.54 -21.55 -2.61
CA ALA A 267 -14.38 -21.66 -3.80
C ALA A 267 -14.42 -20.36 -4.63
N VAL A 268 -13.83 -19.27 -4.14
CA VAL A 268 -13.80 -18.00 -4.87
C VAL A 268 -12.74 -18.09 -5.97
N GLU A 269 -13.17 -18.00 -7.22
CA GLU A 269 -12.26 -17.83 -8.35
C GLU A 269 -11.59 -16.46 -8.31
N LEU A 270 -10.27 -16.45 -8.36
CA LEU A 270 -9.45 -15.27 -8.38
C LEU A 270 -8.74 -15.14 -9.71
N GLU A 271 -8.42 -13.91 -10.09
CA GLU A 271 -7.57 -13.64 -11.25
C GLU A 271 -6.18 -14.21 -11.02
N VAL A 272 -5.65 -14.94 -12.01
CA VAL A 272 -4.31 -15.51 -11.98
C VAL A 272 -3.26 -14.42 -11.75
N ASP A 273 -3.41 -13.26 -12.37
CA ASP A 273 -2.51 -12.13 -12.17
C ASP A 273 -2.48 -11.67 -10.70
N PHE A 274 -3.63 -11.68 -10.00
CA PHE A 274 -3.66 -11.36 -8.57
C PHE A 274 -2.93 -12.42 -7.74
N LEU A 275 -3.13 -13.70 -8.04
CA LEU A 275 -2.44 -14.80 -7.36
C LEU A 275 -0.92 -14.73 -7.56
N MET A 276 -0.48 -14.35 -8.77
CA MET A 276 0.93 -14.14 -9.08
C MET A 276 1.49 -12.89 -8.39
N VAL A 277 0.73 -11.79 -8.31
CA VAL A 277 1.12 -10.62 -7.50
C VAL A 277 1.30 -11.02 -6.04
N ALA A 278 0.37 -11.77 -5.45
CA ALA A 278 0.50 -12.27 -4.08
C ALA A 278 1.72 -13.19 -3.91
N PHE A 279 1.94 -14.12 -4.85
CA PHE A 279 3.11 -15.00 -4.86
C PHE A 279 4.43 -14.24 -4.94
N SER A 280 4.48 -13.09 -5.62
CA SER A 280 5.69 -12.23 -5.69
C SER A 280 6.18 -11.75 -4.31
N ALA A 281 5.31 -11.75 -3.29
CA ALA A 281 5.69 -11.44 -1.91
C ALA A 281 6.65 -12.49 -1.31
N ALA A 282 6.54 -13.75 -1.75
CA ALA A 282 7.38 -14.86 -1.31
C ALA A 282 8.71 -14.97 -2.07
N VAL A 283 8.88 -14.23 -3.17
CA VAL A 283 10.10 -14.27 -3.99
C VAL A 283 11.14 -13.29 -3.44
N ASN A 284 12.34 -13.80 -3.14
CA ASN A 284 13.43 -13.03 -2.55
C ASN A 284 14.22 -12.24 -3.60
N THR A 285 13.54 -11.29 -4.23
CA THR A 285 14.12 -10.40 -5.23
C THR A 285 14.23 -8.98 -4.72
N ARG A 286 15.19 -8.25 -5.31
CA ARG A 286 15.28 -6.80 -5.13
C ARG A 286 14.00 -6.15 -5.67
N PRO A 287 13.51 -5.07 -5.04
CA PRO A 287 12.27 -4.41 -5.49
C PRO A 287 12.25 -4.01 -6.97
N ALA A 288 13.36 -3.51 -7.52
CA ALA A 288 13.46 -3.20 -8.95
C ALA A 288 13.20 -4.42 -9.85
N GLU A 289 13.77 -5.57 -9.49
CA GLU A 289 13.58 -6.83 -10.22
C GLU A 289 12.14 -7.32 -10.10
N ARG A 290 11.56 -7.23 -8.90
CA ARG A 290 10.15 -7.58 -8.68
C ARG A 290 9.22 -6.66 -9.48
N THR A 291 9.49 -5.37 -9.52
CA THR A 291 8.75 -4.42 -10.38
C THR A 291 8.83 -4.84 -11.84
N ARG A 292 10.00 -5.27 -12.31
CA ARG A 292 10.19 -5.79 -13.68
C ARG A 292 9.39 -7.06 -13.94
N GLN A 293 9.39 -8.01 -13.01
CA GLN A 293 8.60 -9.23 -13.10
C GLN A 293 7.08 -8.94 -13.19
N LEU A 294 6.57 -8.03 -12.36
CA LEU A 294 5.16 -7.61 -12.41
C LEU A 294 4.84 -6.87 -13.71
N TRP A 295 5.78 -6.08 -14.23
CA TRP A 295 5.66 -5.38 -15.49
C TRP A 295 5.57 -6.35 -16.68
N ASP A 296 6.50 -7.31 -16.75
CA ASP A 296 6.54 -8.32 -17.81
C ASP A 296 5.30 -9.23 -17.75
N MET A 297 4.85 -9.56 -16.53
CA MET A 297 3.57 -10.21 -16.31
C MET A 297 2.41 -9.39 -16.90
N ALA A 298 2.26 -8.11 -16.56
CA ALA A 298 1.15 -7.31 -17.09
C ALA A 298 1.17 -7.16 -18.62
N GLN A 299 2.35 -7.16 -19.24
CA GLN A 299 2.45 -7.18 -20.70
C GLN A 299 1.99 -8.50 -21.34
N GLY A 300 1.90 -9.58 -20.57
CA GLY A 300 1.63 -10.91 -21.10
C GLY A 300 2.87 -11.56 -21.73
N ARG A 301 4.07 -11.01 -21.51
CA ARG A 301 5.30 -11.62 -21.98
C ARG A 301 5.58 -12.90 -21.17
N SER A 302 5.90 -13.97 -21.88
CA SER A 302 6.42 -15.20 -21.30
C SER A 302 7.94 -15.14 -21.42
N MET A 303 8.65 -15.17 -20.28
CA MET A 303 10.11 -15.00 -20.26
C MET A 303 10.85 -16.23 -20.81
N GLY A 304 10.15 -17.36 -20.98
CA GLY A 304 10.69 -18.60 -21.55
C GLY A 304 11.13 -18.52 -23.02
N ALA A 305 10.71 -17.49 -23.77
CA ALA A 305 11.24 -17.22 -25.11
C ALA A 305 12.53 -16.39 -25.03
N THR A 306 13.54 -16.92 -24.34
CA THR A 306 14.93 -16.46 -24.53
C THR A 306 15.40 -16.96 -25.88
N ASP A 307 14.84 -16.42 -26.97
CA ASP A 307 15.37 -16.60 -28.30
C ASP A 307 16.70 -15.84 -28.37
N ARG A 308 17.78 -16.60 -28.25
CA ARG A 308 19.18 -16.19 -28.04
C ARG A 308 19.81 -15.45 -29.23
N GLY A 309 19.06 -14.68 -30.01
CA GLY A 309 19.58 -14.19 -31.29
C GLY A 309 19.13 -12.83 -31.78
N GLN A 310 18.27 -12.10 -31.06
CA GLN A 310 17.70 -10.87 -31.62
C GLN A 310 18.35 -9.61 -31.07
N ASP A 311 18.92 -8.84 -32.01
CA ASP A 311 19.76 -7.67 -31.83
C ASP A 311 19.24 -6.66 -30.79
N GLN A 312 20.15 -6.23 -29.92
CA GLN A 312 19.96 -5.39 -28.73
C GLN A 312 19.57 -3.92 -29.01
N ASP A 313 19.37 -3.51 -30.27
CA ASP A 313 19.45 -2.09 -30.65
C ASP A 313 18.12 -1.39 -30.92
N THR A 314 16.98 -2.03 -30.62
CA THR A 314 15.70 -1.31 -30.58
C THR A 314 15.04 -1.50 -29.23
N ASP A 315 15.53 -0.71 -28.27
CA ASP A 315 14.80 -0.24 -27.08
C ASP A 315 13.53 0.53 -27.53
N GLU A 316 12.66 -0.13 -28.29
CA GLU A 316 11.29 0.33 -28.43
C GLU A 316 10.67 0.16 -27.05
N ALA A 317 10.75 1.26 -26.28
CA ALA A 317 10.33 1.37 -24.89
C ALA A 317 9.01 0.63 -24.77
N THR A 318 9.03 -0.53 -24.11
CA THR A 318 7.83 -1.34 -24.15
C THR A 318 6.80 -0.64 -23.27
N LEU A 319 5.77 -0.10 -23.92
CA LEU A 319 4.77 0.71 -23.27
C LEU A 319 3.63 -0.18 -22.75
N LEU A 320 3.23 0.02 -21.49
CA LEU A 320 2.11 -0.69 -20.86
C LEU A 320 0.88 0.22 -20.82
N PRO A 321 -0.31 -0.25 -21.20
CA PRO A 321 -1.52 0.54 -21.01
C PRO A 321 -1.74 0.94 -19.54
N ALA A 322 -2.12 2.19 -19.29
CA ALA A 322 -2.34 2.71 -17.94
C ALA A 322 -3.34 1.89 -17.12
N SER A 323 -4.37 1.30 -17.76
CA SER A 323 -5.34 0.42 -17.10
C SER A 323 -4.66 -0.76 -16.39
N LYS A 324 -3.67 -1.37 -17.04
CA LYS A 324 -2.93 -2.51 -16.51
C LYS A 324 -2.00 -2.09 -15.37
N ALA A 325 -1.33 -0.95 -15.49
CA ALA A 325 -0.53 -0.39 -14.39
C ALA A 325 -1.39 -0.09 -13.16
N ILE A 326 -2.57 0.52 -13.36
CA ILE A 326 -3.56 0.78 -12.31
C ILE A 326 -4.05 -0.53 -11.68
N SER A 327 -4.32 -1.55 -12.50
CA SER A 327 -4.73 -2.88 -12.04
C SER A 327 -3.65 -3.54 -11.17
N LEU A 328 -2.38 -3.49 -11.59
CA LEU A 328 -1.24 -3.97 -10.81
C LEU A 328 -1.17 -3.29 -9.43
N VAL A 329 -1.32 -1.96 -9.37
CA VAL A 329 -1.34 -1.24 -8.09
C VAL A 329 -2.54 -1.67 -7.24
N GLY A 330 -3.71 -1.85 -7.84
CA GLY A 330 -4.88 -2.38 -7.14
C GLY A 330 -4.65 -3.79 -6.57
N MET A 331 -3.96 -4.66 -7.31
CA MET A 331 -3.59 -6.01 -6.84
C MET A 331 -2.53 -5.96 -5.74
N LEU A 332 -1.56 -5.05 -5.79
CA LEU A 332 -0.60 -4.82 -4.71
C LEU A 332 -1.29 -4.31 -3.43
N MET A 333 -2.28 -3.43 -3.57
CA MET A 333 -3.11 -2.98 -2.46
C MET A 333 -3.91 -4.13 -1.84
N ALA A 334 -4.59 -4.93 -2.69
CA ALA A 334 -5.43 -6.04 -2.26
C ALA A 334 -4.62 -7.21 -1.65
N SER A 335 -3.34 -7.33 -2.01
CA SER A 335 -2.39 -8.28 -1.40
C SER A 335 -1.60 -7.67 -0.24
N HIS A 336 -1.93 -6.43 0.17
CA HIS A 336 -1.31 -5.73 1.30
C HIS A 336 0.21 -5.59 1.19
N GLN A 337 0.72 -5.47 -0.04
CA GLN A 337 2.14 -5.22 -0.32
C GLN A 337 2.50 -3.74 -0.31
N LEU A 338 1.51 -2.87 -0.10
CA LEU A 338 1.68 -1.43 0.11
C LEU A 338 1.33 -1.08 1.58
N PRO A 339 1.90 0.00 2.14
CA PRO A 339 1.57 0.44 3.50
C PRO A 339 0.10 0.89 3.65
N SER A 340 -0.61 0.30 4.61
CA SER A 340 -2.02 0.58 4.95
C SER A 340 -2.33 2.07 5.17
N GLY A 341 -1.41 2.80 5.82
CA GLY A 341 -1.58 4.21 6.15
C GLY A 341 -1.72 5.16 4.95
N ARG A 342 -1.52 4.66 3.73
CA ARG A 342 -1.66 5.42 2.46
C ARG A 342 -2.99 5.20 1.75
N TYR A 343 -3.84 4.29 2.24
CA TYR A 343 -5.07 3.95 1.53
C TYR A 343 -6.24 4.91 1.80
N ALA A 344 -6.05 5.98 2.59
CA ALA A 344 -7.13 6.92 2.86
C ALA A 344 -7.01 8.15 1.95
N VAL A 345 -7.98 8.33 1.07
CA VAL A 345 -8.06 9.47 0.13
C VAL A 345 -9.25 10.35 0.50
N LYS A 346 -9.10 11.65 0.30
CA LYS A 346 -10.17 12.63 0.55
C LYS A 346 -11.33 12.38 -0.42
N ASP A 347 -12.55 12.34 0.11
CA ASP A 347 -13.74 12.33 -0.73
C ASP A 347 -14.07 13.78 -1.15
N GLU A 348 -13.72 14.12 -2.40
CA GLU A 348 -13.98 15.44 -2.98
C GLU A 348 -15.48 15.75 -3.11
N SER A 349 -16.33 14.72 -3.18
CA SER A 349 -17.78 14.90 -3.26
C SER A 349 -18.40 15.32 -1.92
N ARG A 350 -17.67 15.11 -0.81
CA ARG A 350 -18.16 15.30 0.56
C ARG A 350 -17.19 16.11 1.42
N VAL A 351 -16.91 17.31 0.95
CA VAL A 351 -16.01 18.25 1.65
C VAL A 351 -16.70 18.95 2.81
N TRP A 352 -18.02 19.19 2.76
CA TRP A 352 -18.76 20.01 3.74
C TRP A 352 -19.87 19.22 4.45
N PRO A 353 -20.07 19.35 5.78
CA PRO A 353 -19.41 20.26 6.74
C PRO A 353 -18.14 19.72 7.40
N VAL A 354 -17.84 18.43 7.24
CA VAL A 354 -16.60 17.76 7.69
C VAL A 354 -16.01 17.04 6.48
N GLN A 355 -14.68 17.11 6.32
CA GLN A 355 -14.00 16.37 5.26
C GLN A 355 -14.17 14.88 5.48
N GLN A 356 -14.81 14.19 4.54
CA GLN A 356 -14.87 12.73 4.56
C GLN A 356 -13.67 12.13 3.83
N TYR A 357 -13.34 10.90 4.24
CA TYR A 357 -12.29 10.08 3.66
C TYR A 357 -12.91 8.76 3.22
N ARG A 358 -12.33 8.18 2.18
CA ARG A 358 -12.69 6.85 1.68
C ARG A 358 -11.45 6.02 1.44
N LEU A 359 -11.65 4.72 1.28
CA LEU A 359 -10.60 3.84 0.80
C LEU A 359 -10.20 4.24 -0.62
N ALA A 360 -8.89 4.31 -0.83
CA ALA A 360 -8.26 4.53 -2.11
C ALA A 360 -8.48 3.29 -2.98
N SER A 361 -8.83 3.52 -4.24
CA SER A 361 -8.74 2.50 -5.27
C SER A 361 -7.30 2.42 -5.79
N GLY A 362 -6.97 1.34 -6.52
CA GLY A 362 -5.69 1.26 -7.24
C GLY A 362 -5.46 2.44 -8.18
N ARG A 363 -6.55 3.01 -8.73
CA ARG A 363 -6.50 4.23 -9.55
C ARG A 363 -6.10 5.44 -8.72
N ASP A 364 -6.73 5.66 -7.57
CA ASP A 364 -6.42 6.81 -6.72
C ASP A 364 -4.95 6.76 -6.27
N ALA A 365 -4.47 5.58 -5.84
CA ALA A 365 -3.08 5.40 -5.42
C ALA A 365 -2.09 5.64 -6.57
N PHE A 366 -2.39 5.13 -7.77
CA PHE A 366 -1.55 5.34 -8.95
C PHE A 366 -1.49 6.80 -9.38
N LEU A 367 -2.64 7.50 -9.40
CA LEU A 367 -2.74 8.92 -9.74
C LEU A 367 -2.01 9.81 -8.74
N GLU A 368 -2.20 9.57 -7.44
CA GLU A 368 -1.46 10.27 -6.38
C GLU A 368 0.05 10.03 -6.50
N GLY A 369 0.46 8.80 -6.83
CA GLY A 369 1.85 8.48 -7.12
C GLY A 369 2.41 9.31 -8.28
N LEU A 370 1.71 9.36 -9.42
CA LEU A 370 2.07 10.23 -10.55
C LEU A 370 2.14 11.70 -10.15
N LEU A 371 1.14 12.21 -9.45
CA LEU A 371 1.11 13.60 -8.98
C LEU A 371 2.33 13.94 -8.12
N SER A 372 2.69 13.05 -7.19
CA SER A 372 3.85 13.24 -6.30
C SER A 372 5.19 13.26 -7.01
N LEU A 373 5.35 12.56 -8.14
CA LEU A 373 6.58 12.60 -8.95
C LEU A 373 6.76 13.94 -9.67
N HIS A 374 5.68 14.70 -9.84
CA HIS A 374 5.68 15.96 -10.59
C HIS A 374 5.69 17.20 -9.71
N GLU A 375 5.46 17.08 -8.39
CA GLU A 375 5.69 18.18 -7.44
C GLU A 375 7.15 18.65 -7.48
N ASP A 376 8.09 17.76 -7.83
CA ASP A 376 9.51 18.08 -8.02
C ASP A 376 9.83 18.70 -9.40
N GLU A 377 8.93 18.57 -10.40
CA GLU A 377 9.09 19.09 -11.79
C GLU A 377 8.15 20.28 -12.09
N GLU A 378 7.85 21.04 -11.05
CA GLU A 378 6.97 22.20 -10.93
C GLU A 378 6.94 23.14 -12.17
N LYS A 379 6.05 22.87 -13.16
CA LYS A 379 5.25 23.87 -13.95
C LYS A 379 4.58 23.32 -15.22
N ARG A 380 5.01 22.21 -15.83
CA ARG A 380 4.40 21.74 -17.11
C ARG A 380 3.22 20.76 -16.95
N THR A 381 3.14 20.03 -15.84
CA THR A 381 2.36 18.77 -15.81
C THR A 381 1.10 18.80 -14.95
N LYS A 382 0.96 19.74 -14.00
CA LYS A 382 -0.29 19.90 -13.24
C LYS A 382 -1.50 20.12 -14.16
N GLY A 383 -1.29 20.95 -15.19
CA GLY A 383 -2.27 21.13 -16.26
C GLY A 383 -2.43 19.92 -17.18
N TRP A 384 -1.47 18.98 -17.26
CA TRP A 384 -1.66 17.72 -17.99
C TRP A 384 -2.52 16.76 -17.18
N ILE A 385 -2.22 16.53 -15.90
CA ILE A 385 -2.99 15.59 -15.05
C ILE A 385 -4.43 16.07 -14.84
N GLU A 386 -4.62 17.36 -14.52
CA GLU A 386 -5.96 17.94 -14.33
C GLU A 386 -6.77 18.01 -15.64
N ARG A 387 -6.13 18.07 -16.82
CA ARG A 387 -6.83 18.09 -18.12
C ARG A 387 -7.00 16.72 -18.78
N LYS A 388 -6.11 15.76 -18.52
CA LYS A 388 -6.04 14.47 -19.22
C LYS A 388 -6.45 13.27 -18.37
N LEU A 389 -6.07 13.20 -17.08
CA LEU A 389 -6.40 12.04 -16.24
C LEU A 389 -7.60 12.26 -15.31
N ALA A 390 -7.87 13.50 -14.90
CA ALA A 390 -8.95 13.83 -13.96
C ALA A 390 -10.36 13.82 -14.61
N PRO A 391 -10.60 14.43 -15.79
CA PRO A 391 -11.92 14.44 -16.39
C PRO A 391 -12.03 13.27 -17.37
N ALA A 392 -12.49 12.12 -16.86
CA ALA A 392 -12.73 10.90 -17.62
C ALA A 392 -11.47 10.32 -18.30
N TYR A 393 -10.86 9.34 -17.63
CA TYR A 393 -10.09 8.31 -18.32
C TYR A 393 -11.00 7.71 -19.40
N ASP A 394 -10.81 8.17 -20.65
CA ASP A 394 -11.48 7.62 -21.81
C ASP A 394 -10.69 6.37 -22.23
N PRO A 395 -11.26 5.16 -22.11
CA PRO A 395 -10.56 3.94 -22.52
C PRO A 395 -10.14 3.96 -24.00
N ALA A 396 -10.69 4.87 -24.83
CA ALA A 396 -10.29 5.04 -26.21
C ALA A 396 -8.94 5.76 -26.40
N GLN A 397 -8.46 6.51 -25.41
CA GLN A 397 -7.10 7.09 -25.39
C GLN A 397 -6.30 6.43 -24.27
N GLU A 398 -6.09 5.12 -24.39
CA GLU A 398 -5.31 4.37 -23.42
C GLU A 398 -3.87 4.89 -23.41
N GLU A 399 -3.59 5.84 -22.52
CA GLU A 399 -2.25 6.36 -22.34
C GLU A 399 -1.35 5.21 -21.94
N GLN A 400 -0.27 5.07 -22.70
CA GLN A 400 0.71 4.04 -22.44
C GLN A 400 1.80 4.61 -21.56
N ILE A 401 2.26 3.81 -20.61
CA ILE A 401 3.18 4.16 -19.54
C ILE A 401 4.48 3.44 -19.81
N SER A 402 5.63 4.08 -19.59
CA SER A 402 6.93 3.41 -19.67
C SER A 402 7.25 2.67 -18.37
N PHE A 403 8.17 1.71 -18.44
CA PHE A 403 8.61 0.97 -17.27
C PHE A 403 9.18 1.88 -16.19
N GLU A 404 9.98 2.87 -16.58
CA GLU A 404 10.64 3.81 -15.67
C GLU A 404 9.61 4.66 -14.93
N LEU A 405 8.55 5.10 -15.62
CA LEU A 405 7.47 5.85 -14.99
C LEU A 405 6.70 4.98 -14.00
N PHE A 406 6.39 3.74 -14.36
CA PHE A 406 5.72 2.79 -13.47
C PHE A 406 6.57 2.48 -12.22
N GLU A 407 7.87 2.23 -12.41
CA GLU A 407 8.80 2.00 -11.30
C GLU A 407 8.89 3.22 -10.38
N ARG A 408 8.99 4.43 -10.93
CA ARG A 408 8.95 5.68 -10.15
C ARG A 408 7.65 5.80 -9.36
N VAL A 409 6.51 5.45 -9.95
CA VAL A 409 5.21 5.48 -9.25
C VAL A 409 5.20 4.49 -8.10
N LEU A 410 5.66 3.26 -8.27
CA LEU A 410 5.72 2.28 -7.17
C LEU A 410 6.63 2.73 -6.02
N ARG A 411 7.69 3.48 -6.31
CA ARG A 411 8.63 4.04 -5.31
C ARG A 411 8.17 5.36 -4.69
N SER A 412 7.12 5.97 -5.24
CA SER A 412 6.60 7.24 -4.75
C SER A 412 6.09 7.14 -3.30
N GLY A 413 6.03 8.26 -2.59
CA GLY A 413 5.53 8.32 -1.22
C GLY A 413 4.09 7.81 -1.04
N PRO A 414 3.15 8.11 -1.97
CA PRO A 414 1.77 7.60 -1.91
C PRO A 414 1.64 6.08 -2.10
N VAL A 415 2.42 5.47 -3.00
CA VAL A 415 2.31 4.02 -3.29
C VAL A 415 3.24 3.20 -2.40
N CYS A 416 4.52 3.57 -2.35
CA CYS A 416 5.55 3.00 -1.48
C CYS A 416 5.58 1.46 -1.46
N ALA A 417 5.59 0.82 -2.63
CA ALA A 417 5.62 -0.64 -2.73
C ALA A 417 6.81 -1.22 -1.97
N TRP A 418 6.53 -2.21 -1.11
CA TRP A 418 7.52 -2.90 -0.28
C TRP A 418 8.37 -1.99 0.63
N GLY A 419 7.90 -0.77 0.93
CA GLY A 419 8.59 0.16 1.84
C GLY A 419 9.75 0.95 1.21
N GLU A 420 9.97 0.84 -0.11
CA GLU A 420 11.13 1.46 -0.79
C GLU A 420 11.17 2.99 -0.69
N CYS A 421 10.02 3.66 -0.50
CA CYS A 421 9.96 5.10 -0.37
C CYS A 421 10.68 5.63 0.90
N LEU A 422 10.90 4.77 1.90
CA LEU A 422 11.59 5.15 3.14
C LEU A 422 13.10 5.35 2.95
N GLY A 423 13.68 4.70 1.94
CA GLY A 423 15.12 4.80 1.65
C GLY A 423 15.51 6.10 0.94
N ILE A 424 14.60 6.70 0.15
CA ILE A 424 14.90 7.85 -0.71
C ILE A 424 15.08 9.13 0.14
N ARG A 425 14.19 9.38 1.11
CA ARG A 425 14.24 10.59 1.95
C ARG A 425 15.48 10.71 2.85
N ASN A 426 16.17 9.60 3.11
CA ASN A 426 17.38 9.60 3.94
C ASN A 426 18.68 9.66 3.11
N ARG A 427 18.63 9.45 1.79
CA ARG A 427 19.83 9.52 0.94
C ARG A 427 20.28 10.95 0.64
N ASP A 428 19.36 11.91 0.61
CA ASP A 428 19.72 13.32 0.38
C ASP A 428 20.17 14.06 1.66
N LYS A 429 20.17 13.36 2.80
CA LYS A 429 20.60 13.89 4.12
C LYS A 429 21.88 13.24 4.65
N LEU A 430 22.46 12.30 3.89
CA LEU A 430 23.76 11.66 4.13
C LEU A 430 24.71 12.10 3.04
#